data_AF-A0A972E3Q7-F1
#
_entry.id   AF-A0A972E3Q7-F1
#
_cell.length_a   1.000
_cell.length_b   1.000
_cell.length_c   1.000
_cell.angle_alpha   90.00
_cell.angle_beta   90.00
_cell.angle_gamma   90.00
#
_symmetry.space_group_name_H-M   'P 1'
#
loop_
_entity.id
_entity.type
_entity.pdbx_description
1 polymer ?
#
loop_
_entity_poly.entity_id
_entity_poly.type
_entity_poly.pdbx_seq_one_letter_code
_entity_poly.pdbx_strand_id
1 'polypeptide(L)'
;IVETEQLLAPDPKGIFKDFYRFSKPVRFLEDHRVLAINRGEKAKIIRAKITLPADPFPQFFHVFRFPGTLHYYDTLFQAYKEGFDELLMPSVVREVRNALTEKAEKRAIEVFANNLRHLLLVPPLRKKSILGIDPGLRTGCKCAAIDPNGFFLETVTIYPHAPHHAKPESESALSELYERYHFQIIAIGNGTASRETEAFVAEWIAKTRVDVSYLIVSEAGASVYSASENGIEEFPNLDVTTRGAISIARRVQDPLAELVKIPPESIGVGMYQHDLPMSELNRVLKIEVESVVNYVGVDLNQASPFLLQYVSGLNHSKAWRIHEHKTESGFFRSREDLRNVKGIGEKTYELAAGFCRIPESENPLDNTVIHPESYERIHRLLERVRSTFEEIRLRPDDFLGKVRAIGFKVLSAELQVTEGELTDALDALTIKHVDPRDSFPQPLLKKEVRDLDDLREGMELEGTVRNVVDFGAFVDIGVKIDGLVHQSQFGKRWAKPSEIVRAGEIIRVRILKVDKERERINLAFVQKA
;
A
#
# COMPACT_ATOMS: atom_id res chain seq x y z
N ILE A 1 -2.28 -35.16 8.45
CA ILE A 1 -3.50 -34.34 8.62
C ILE A 1 -3.19 -33.36 9.73
N VAL A 2 -3.47 -32.07 9.55
CA VAL A 2 -3.41 -31.08 10.62
C VAL A 2 -4.76 -31.08 11.30
N GLU A 3 -4.75 -31.33 12.61
CA GLU A 3 -5.95 -31.39 13.44
C GLU A 3 -5.82 -30.39 14.58
N THR A 4 -6.91 -29.70 14.90
CA THR A 4 -6.93 -28.75 16.02
C THR A 4 -8.05 -29.06 17.01
N GLU A 5 -7.77 -28.79 18.28
CA GLU A 5 -8.72 -28.89 19.38
C GLU A 5 -8.74 -27.57 20.18
N GLN A 6 -9.93 -27.17 20.64
CA GLN A 6 -10.09 -26.03 21.54
C GLN A 6 -9.55 -26.36 22.93
N LEU A 7 -8.83 -25.40 23.52
CA LEU A 7 -8.35 -25.41 24.89
C LEU A 7 -9.31 -24.62 25.80
N LEU A 8 -9.09 -24.70 27.12
CA LEU A 8 -9.95 -24.02 28.11
C LEU A 8 -9.82 -22.49 28.12
N ALA A 9 -8.85 -21.92 27.39
CA ALA A 9 -8.67 -20.48 27.34
C ALA A 9 -9.88 -19.78 26.68
N PRO A 10 -10.34 -18.65 27.22
CA PRO A 10 -11.52 -17.96 26.70
C PRO A 10 -11.24 -17.32 25.33
N ASP A 11 -12.17 -17.49 24.40
CA ASP A 11 -12.23 -16.78 23.12
C ASP A 11 -13.59 -16.07 23.00
N PRO A 12 -13.77 -14.95 23.72
CA PRO A 12 -15.08 -14.32 23.91
C PRO A 12 -15.71 -13.81 22.61
N LYS A 13 -14.90 -13.45 21.61
CA LYS A 13 -15.36 -13.01 20.28
C LYS A 13 -15.44 -14.17 19.27
N GLY A 14 -15.10 -15.40 19.67
CA GLY A 14 -15.11 -16.57 18.80
C GLY A 14 -14.23 -16.41 17.57
N ILE A 15 -13.06 -15.76 17.70
CA ILE A 15 -12.14 -15.47 16.59
C ILE A 15 -11.65 -16.77 15.95
N PHE A 16 -11.39 -17.79 16.76
CA PHE A 16 -10.84 -19.08 16.34
C PHE A 16 -11.89 -20.19 16.21
N LYS A 17 -13.18 -19.84 16.19
CA LYS A 17 -14.29 -20.82 16.15
C LYS A 17 -14.18 -21.83 15.01
N ASP A 18 -13.71 -21.38 13.85
CA ASP A 18 -13.52 -22.23 12.66
C ASP A 18 -12.36 -23.25 12.85
N PHE A 19 -11.56 -23.07 13.91
CA PHE A 19 -10.40 -23.88 14.29
C PHE A 19 -10.59 -24.62 15.62
N TYR A 20 -11.79 -24.64 16.24
CA TYR A 20 -12.00 -25.42 17.47
C TYR A 20 -12.02 -26.94 17.23
N ARG A 21 -12.45 -27.36 16.03
CA ARG A 21 -12.46 -28.75 15.56
C ARG A 21 -12.13 -28.77 14.07
N PHE A 22 -10.91 -28.41 13.72
CA PHE A 22 -10.46 -28.37 12.33
C PHE A 22 -9.65 -29.63 12.00
N SER A 23 -9.83 -30.16 10.79
CA SER A 23 -9.05 -31.28 10.27
C SER A 23 -8.85 -31.10 8.77
N LYS A 24 -7.60 -31.07 8.30
CA LYS A 24 -7.27 -30.95 6.88
C LYS A 24 -5.94 -31.59 6.51
N PRO A 25 -5.79 -32.23 5.34
CA PRO A 25 -4.50 -32.71 4.87
C PRO A 25 -3.50 -31.56 4.71
N VAL A 26 -2.24 -31.78 5.13
CA VAL A 26 -1.15 -30.79 5.09
C VAL A 26 -1.00 -30.18 3.69
N ARG A 27 -1.04 -31.01 2.65
CA ARG A 27 -0.91 -30.57 1.24
C ARG A 27 -1.99 -29.59 0.75
N PHE A 28 -3.13 -29.52 1.45
CA PHE A 28 -4.25 -28.64 1.09
C PHE A 28 -4.45 -27.52 2.09
N LEU A 29 -3.55 -27.36 3.07
CA LEU A 29 -3.66 -26.31 4.06
C LEU A 29 -3.23 -24.98 3.44
N GLU A 30 -4.14 -24.00 3.46
CA GLU A 30 -3.88 -22.67 2.94
C GLU A 30 -2.99 -21.87 3.89
N ASP A 31 -2.11 -21.04 3.33
CA ASP A 31 -1.09 -20.28 4.06
C ASP A 31 -1.70 -19.39 5.18
N HIS A 32 -2.80 -18.68 4.88
CA HIS A 32 -3.51 -17.88 5.90
C HIS A 32 -4.07 -18.71 7.06
N ARG A 33 -4.41 -19.99 6.84
CA ARG A 33 -4.87 -20.89 7.91
C ARG A 33 -3.72 -21.39 8.76
N VAL A 34 -2.53 -21.60 8.17
CA VAL A 34 -1.32 -21.88 8.95
C VAL A 34 -1.05 -20.77 9.95
N LEU A 35 -1.08 -19.50 9.51
CA LEU A 35 -0.88 -18.35 10.38
C LEU A 35 -1.97 -18.23 11.45
N ALA A 36 -3.24 -18.44 11.08
CA ALA A 36 -4.33 -18.44 12.05
C ALA A 36 -4.18 -19.54 13.12
N ILE A 37 -3.76 -20.74 12.71
CA ILE A 37 -3.49 -21.85 13.62
C ILE A 37 -2.34 -21.50 14.57
N ASN A 38 -1.21 -21.03 14.03
CA ASN A 38 -0.04 -20.63 14.82
C ASN A 38 -0.39 -19.53 15.83
N ARG A 39 -1.17 -18.52 15.42
CA ARG A 39 -1.66 -17.46 16.31
C ARG A 39 -2.56 -18.01 17.43
N GLY A 40 -3.48 -18.91 17.08
CA GLY A 40 -4.38 -19.54 18.05
C GLY A 40 -3.62 -20.40 19.08
N GLU A 41 -2.57 -21.10 18.65
CA GLU A 41 -1.68 -21.85 19.56
C GLU A 41 -0.86 -20.93 20.46
N LYS A 42 -0.30 -19.84 19.91
CA LYS A 42 0.43 -18.82 20.68
C LYS A 42 -0.47 -18.18 21.74
N ALA A 43 -1.74 -17.95 21.42
CA ALA A 43 -2.76 -17.46 22.34
C ALA A 43 -3.28 -18.54 23.32
N LYS A 44 -2.84 -19.80 23.19
CA LYS A 44 -3.27 -20.95 23.99
C LYS A 44 -4.78 -21.23 23.92
N ILE A 45 -5.44 -20.82 22.84
CA ILE A 45 -6.89 -21.03 22.59
C ILE A 45 -7.13 -22.36 21.90
N ILE A 46 -6.21 -22.77 21.02
CA ILE A 46 -6.26 -24.06 20.33
C ILE A 46 -4.92 -24.79 20.50
N ARG A 47 -4.94 -26.09 20.25
CA ARG A 47 -3.74 -26.91 20.06
C ARG A 47 -3.81 -27.57 18.70
N ALA A 48 -2.72 -27.57 17.94
CA ALA A 48 -2.64 -28.23 16.65
C ALA A 48 -1.67 -29.43 16.68
N LYS A 49 -2.07 -30.53 16.05
CA LYS A 49 -1.26 -31.74 15.89
C LYS A 49 -1.22 -32.14 14.44
N ILE A 50 -0.09 -32.74 14.02
CA ILE A 50 -0.01 -33.42 12.73
C ILE A 50 -0.13 -34.92 13.00
N THR A 51 -1.20 -35.52 12.49
CA THR A 51 -1.46 -36.96 12.58
C THR A 51 -1.25 -37.61 11.22
N LEU A 52 -0.76 -38.85 11.21
CA LEU A 52 -0.70 -39.65 9.99
C LEU A 52 -1.93 -40.55 9.92
N PRO A 53 -2.49 -40.77 8.72
CA PRO A 53 -3.69 -41.61 8.55
C PRO A 53 -3.43 -43.10 8.84
N ALA A 54 -2.17 -43.53 8.81
CA ALA A 54 -1.73 -44.88 9.16
C ALA A 54 -0.34 -44.80 9.81
N ASP A 55 0.01 -45.81 10.63
CA ASP A 55 1.35 -45.93 11.21
C ASP A 55 2.39 -46.16 10.09
N PRO A 56 3.35 -45.24 9.89
CA PRO A 56 4.42 -45.40 8.90
C PRO A 56 5.48 -46.45 9.30
N PHE A 57 5.54 -46.86 10.57
CA PHE A 57 6.62 -47.72 11.08
C PHE A 57 6.81 -49.03 10.29
N PRO A 58 5.76 -49.78 9.89
CA PRO A 58 5.95 -51.02 9.12
C PRO A 58 6.70 -50.80 7.79
N GLN A 59 6.47 -49.67 7.13
CA GLN A 59 7.15 -49.34 5.87
C GLN A 59 8.62 -49.00 6.10
N PHE A 60 8.92 -48.25 7.17
CA PHE A 60 10.30 -47.93 7.57
C PHE A 60 11.07 -49.18 8.01
N PHE A 61 10.45 -50.03 8.81
CA PHE A 61 11.04 -51.27 9.27
C PHE A 61 11.30 -52.25 8.12
N HIS A 62 10.47 -52.26 7.07
CA HIS A 62 10.73 -53.07 5.88
C HIS A 62 12.02 -52.67 5.13
N VAL A 63 12.46 -51.41 5.24
CA VAL A 63 13.71 -50.92 4.65
C VAL A 63 14.91 -51.32 5.51
N PHE A 64 14.77 -51.25 6.84
CA PHE A 64 15.82 -51.60 7.81
C PHE A 64 15.51 -52.94 8.50
N ARG A 65 15.68 -54.06 7.78
CA ARG A 65 15.45 -55.39 8.37
C ARG A 65 16.65 -55.86 9.16
N PHE A 66 16.41 -56.26 10.41
CA PHE A 66 17.37 -57.02 11.21
C PHE A 66 17.09 -58.53 11.06
N PRO A 67 18.10 -59.40 11.02
CA PRO A 67 17.89 -60.84 11.10
C PRO A 67 17.19 -61.20 12.42
N GLY A 68 16.01 -61.83 12.34
CA GLY A 68 15.26 -62.28 13.51
C GLY A 68 15.95 -63.38 14.32
N THR A 69 17.08 -63.90 13.83
CA THR A 69 17.91 -64.91 14.50
C THR A 69 18.93 -64.32 15.47
N LEU A 70 19.01 -62.98 15.59
CA LEU A 70 19.94 -62.34 16.52
C LEU A 70 19.48 -62.56 17.96
N HIS A 71 20.39 -62.97 18.84
CA HIS A 71 20.10 -63.18 20.26
C HIS A 71 19.61 -61.90 20.98
N TYR A 72 19.95 -60.73 20.45
CA TYR A 72 19.59 -59.41 20.97
C TYR A 72 18.52 -58.71 20.12
N TYR A 73 17.75 -59.46 19.31
CA TYR A 73 16.75 -58.91 18.39
C TYR A 73 15.73 -58.01 19.12
N ASP A 74 15.16 -58.46 20.23
CA ASP A 74 14.11 -57.71 20.94
C ASP A 74 14.62 -56.35 21.44
N THR A 75 15.83 -56.31 22.01
CA THR A 75 16.47 -55.07 22.46
C THR A 75 16.73 -54.13 21.28
N LEU A 76 17.21 -54.66 20.15
CA LEU A 76 17.50 -53.87 18.96
C LEU A 76 16.22 -53.33 18.32
N PHE A 77 15.17 -54.15 18.23
CA PHE A 77 13.87 -53.75 17.71
C PHE A 77 13.24 -52.66 18.59
N GLN A 78 13.31 -52.82 19.91
CA GLN A 78 12.81 -51.82 20.86
C GLN A 78 13.54 -50.50 20.71
N ALA A 79 14.89 -50.50 20.69
CA ALA A 79 15.68 -49.30 20.47
C ALA A 79 15.38 -48.62 19.12
N TYR A 80 15.16 -49.40 18.07
CA TYR A 80 14.78 -48.89 16.75
C TYR A 80 13.38 -48.25 16.78
N LYS A 81 12.40 -48.90 17.43
CA LYS A 81 11.03 -48.38 17.57
C LYS A 81 10.98 -47.12 18.43
N GLU A 82 11.70 -47.08 19.55
CA GLU A 82 11.85 -45.89 20.40
C GLU A 82 12.51 -44.74 19.63
N GLY A 83 13.61 -45.00 18.93
CA GLY A 83 14.25 -44.00 18.07
C GLY A 83 13.32 -43.46 16.97
N PHE A 84 12.46 -44.32 16.42
CA PHE A 84 11.45 -43.92 15.46
C PHE A 84 10.37 -43.01 16.08
N ASP A 85 9.78 -43.44 17.19
CA ASP A 85 8.62 -42.77 17.82
C ASP A 85 9.01 -41.50 18.58
N GLU A 86 10.16 -41.49 19.27
CA GLU A 86 10.55 -40.40 20.18
C GLU A 86 11.49 -39.38 19.51
N LEU A 87 12.24 -39.78 18.48
CA LEU A 87 13.24 -38.91 17.84
C LEU A 87 12.86 -38.56 16.40
N LEU A 88 12.76 -39.56 15.51
CA LEU A 88 12.57 -39.33 14.07
C LEU A 88 11.21 -38.68 13.78
N MET A 89 10.12 -39.30 14.21
CA MET A 89 8.78 -38.82 13.90
C MET A 89 8.50 -37.41 14.46
N PRO A 90 8.85 -37.09 15.72
CA PRO A 90 8.74 -35.73 16.23
C PRO A 90 9.59 -34.72 15.45
N SER A 91 10.77 -35.10 14.98
CA SER A 91 11.62 -34.24 14.15
C SER A 91 10.98 -33.93 12.80
N VAL A 92 10.47 -34.95 12.11
CA VAL A 92 9.77 -34.79 10.82
C VAL A 92 8.54 -33.90 10.99
N VAL A 93 7.76 -34.08 12.04
CA VAL A 93 6.58 -33.23 12.31
C VAL A 93 7.00 -31.77 12.53
N ARG A 94 8.06 -31.51 13.31
CA ARG A 94 8.59 -30.16 13.50
C ARG A 94 9.05 -29.54 12.19
N GLU A 95 9.80 -30.29 11.38
CA GLU A 95 10.30 -29.81 10.09
C GLU A 95 9.15 -29.45 9.13
N VAL A 96 8.14 -30.32 9.01
CA VAL A 96 6.93 -30.03 8.21
C VAL A 96 6.21 -28.79 8.73
N ARG A 97 6.06 -28.63 10.06
CA ARG A 97 5.43 -27.45 10.65
C ARG A 97 6.22 -26.17 10.39
N ASN A 98 7.54 -26.22 10.47
CA ASN A 98 8.40 -25.08 10.18
C ASN A 98 8.30 -24.69 8.71
N ALA A 99 8.40 -25.64 7.79
CA ALA A 99 8.26 -25.40 6.36
C ALA A 99 6.90 -24.79 5.99
N LEU A 100 5.80 -25.25 6.61
CA LEU A 100 4.48 -24.65 6.43
C LEU A 100 4.44 -23.19 6.94
N THR A 101 5.05 -22.93 8.10
CA THR A 101 5.09 -21.61 8.71
C THR A 101 5.91 -20.64 7.88
N GLU A 102 7.13 -20.99 7.50
CA GLU A 102 8.02 -20.17 6.67
C GLU A 102 7.37 -19.83 5.32
N LYS A 103 6.76 -20.83 4.67
CA LYS A 103 6.01 -20.62 3.43
C LYS A 103 4.87 -19.61 3.63
N ALA A 104 4.09 -19.78 4.70
CA ALA A 104 2.94 -18.93 4.97
C ALA A 104 3.34 -17.50 5.35
N GLU A 105 4.39 -17.33 6.13
CA GLU A 105 4.97 -16.02 6.48
C GLU A 105 5.49 -15.31 5.23
N LYS A 106 6.26 -15.99 4.39
CA LYS A 106 6.75 -15.44 3.12
C LYS A 106 5.57 -14.98 2.25
N ARG A 107 4.55 -15.81 2.09
CA ARG A 107 3.35 -15.45 1.31
C ARG A 107 2.63 -14.23 1.88
N ALA A 108 2.48 -14.15 3.20
CA ALA A 108 1.83 -13.01 3.85
C ALA A 108 2.63 -11.71 3.69
N ILE A 109 3.97 -11.77 3.76
CA ILE A 109 4.86 -10.63 3.49
C ILE A 109 4.72 -10.16 2.04
N GLU A 110 4.68 -11.07 1.06
CA GLU A 110 4.46 -10.74 -0.36
C GLU A 110 3.11 -10.03 -0.56
N VAL A 111 2.05 -10.52 0.07
CA VAL A 111 0.72 -9.90 0.01
C VAL A 111 0.74 -8.50 0.64
N PHE A 112 1.44 -8.32 1.76
CA PHE A 112 1.61 -7.01 2.40
C PHE A 112 2.33 -6.04 1.46
N ALA A 113 3.46 -6.45 0.88
CA ALA A 113 4.21 -5.64 -0.06
C ALA A 113 3.36 -5.21 -1.25
N ASN A 114 2.58 -6.13 -1.84
CA ASN A 114 1.72 -5.80 -2.96
C ASN A 114 0.58 -4.82 -2.58
N ASN A 115 0.00 -4.96 -1.38
CA ASN A 115 -0.99 -4.00 -0.90
C ASN A 115 -0.37 -2.60 -0.69
N LEU A 116 0.83 -2.55 -0.09
CA LEU A 116 1.57 -1.31 0.09
C LEU A 116 1.86 -0.65 -1.27
N ARG A 117 2.34 -1.42 -2.24
CA ARG A 117 2.60 -0.95 -3.61
C ARG A 117 1.40 -0.23 -4.19
N HIS A 118 0.23 -0.86 -4.12
CA HIS A 118 -0.99 -0.29 -4.69
C HIS A 118 -1.44 1.00 -3.99
N LEU A 119 -1.26 1.09 -2.67
CA LEU A 119 -1.58 2.30 -1.92
C LEU A 119 -0.65 3.46 -2.24
N LEU A 120 0.64 3.19 -2.41
CA LEU A 120 1.63 4.18 -2.83
C LEU A 120 1.42 4.65 -4.28
N LEU A 121 0.79 3.83 -5.11
CA LEU A 121 0.46 4.12 -6.51
C LEU A 121 -0.93 4.77 -6.70
N VAL A 122 -1.66 5.07 -5.63
CA VAL A 122 -2.93 5.80 -5.73
C VAL A 122 -2.67 7.17 -6.41
N PRO A 123 -3.50 7.58 -7.38
CA PRO A 123 -3.29 8.83 -8.09
C PRO A 123 -3.39 10.06 -7.20
N PRO A 124 -2.44 11.01 -7.34
CA PRO A 124 -2.45 12.28 -6.62
C PRO A 124 -3.44 13.31 -7.19
N LEU A 125 -4.13 14.06 -6.33
CA LEU A 125 -4.91 15.25 -6.72
C LEU A 125 -4.07 16.53 -6.56
N ARG A 126 -3.12 16.70 -7.48
CA ARG A 126 -2.12 17.79 -7.45
C ARG A 126 -2.73 19.18 -7.57
N LYS A 127 -2.06 20.19 -6.98
CA LYS A 127 -2.39 21.63 -7.10
C LYS A 127 -3.82 21.96 -6.64
N LYS A 128 -4.31 21.27 -5.62
CA LYS A 128 -5.60 21.52 -4.98
C LYS A 128 -5.39 21.98 -3.54
N SER A 129 -6.07 23.05 -3.14
CA SER A 129 -6.20 23.39 -1.72
C SER A 129 -7.14 22.40 -1.05
N ILE A 130 -6.73 21.86 0.10
CA ILE A 130 -7.44 20.76 0.78
C ILE A 130 -7.65 21.10 2.25
N LEU A 131 -8.84 20.79 2.77
CA LEU A 131 -9.08 20.72 4.20
C LEU A 131 -9.04 19.25 4.64
N GLY A 132 -8.06 18.88 5.45
CA GLY A 132 -8.04 17.57 6.10
C GLY A 132 -8.87 17.60 7.37
N ILE A 133 -9.72 16.60 7.58
CA ILE A 133 -10.51 16.42 8.80
C ILE A 133 -10.16 15.06 9.40
N ASP A 134 -9.58 15.08 10.60
CA ASP A 134 -9.41 13.93 11.49
C ASP A 134 -10.65 13.79 12.39
N PRO A 135 -11.56 12.84 12.11
CA PRO A 135 -12.83 12.74 12.82
C PRO A 135 -12.67 12.37 14.30
N GLY A 136 -13.57 12.88 15.14
CA GLY A 136 -13.61 12.49 16.54
C GLY A 136 -14.92 12.86 17.22
N LEU A 137 -15.25 12.09 18.27
CA LEU A 137 -16.42 12.32 19.11
C LEU A 137 -16.07 13.28 20.27
N ARG A 138 -15.59 12.72 21.38
CA ARG A 138 -15.29 13.48 22.62
C ARG A 138 -14.24 14.58 22.44
N THR A 139 -13.22 14.33 21.60
CA THR A 139 -12.11 15.27 21.35
C THR A 139 -12.36 16.18 20.13
N GLY A 140 -13.57 16.18 19.57
CA GLY A 140 -13.93 16.93 18.37
C GLY A 140 -13.26 16.39 17.10
N CYS A 141 -13.58 16.99 15.96
CA CYS A 141 -12.92 16.75 14.68
C CYS A 141 -11.84 17.82 14.47
N LYS A 142 -10.60 17.41 14.23
CA LYS A 142 -9.50 18.36 13.97
C LYS A 142 -9.44 18.61 12.47
N CYS A 143 -9.44 19.88 12.09
CA CYS A 143 -9.45 20.31 10.71
C CYS A 143 -8.16 21.09 10.43
N ALA A 144 -7.46 20.75 9.36
CA ALA A 144 -6.24 21.45 8.94
C ALA A 144 -6.32 21.83 7.45
N ALA A 145 -6.23 23.11 7.16
CA ALA A 145 -6.22 23.62 5.79
C ALA A 145 -4.78 23.62 5.23
N ILE A 146 -4.63 23.15 4.00
CA ILE A 146 -3.38 23.21 3.25
C ILE A 146 -3.58 23.90 1.90
N ASP A 147 -2.56 24.61 1.44
CA ASP A 147 -2.55 25.29 0.15
C ASP A 147 -2.32 24.30 -1.02
N PRO A 148 -2.41 24.74 -2.29
CA PRO A 148 -2.14 23.90 -3.45
C PRO A 148 -0.74 23.26 -3.53
N ASN A 149 0.24 23.78 -2.78
CA ASN A 149 1.60 23.24 -2.67
C ASN A 149 1.77 22.32 -1.46
N GLY A 150 0.73 22.18 -0.63
CA GLY A 150 0.72 21.36 0.58
C GLY A 150 1.26 22.06 1.82
N PHE A 151 1.48 23.38 1.80
CA PHE A 151 1.84 24.13 2.98
C PHE A 151 0.65 24.26 3.94
N PHE A 152 0.91 24.07 5.23
CA PHE A 152 -0.08 24.26 6.29
C PHE A 152 -0.47 25.74 6.40
N LEU A 153 -1.77 26.01 6.47
CA LEU A 153 -2.33 27.36 6.56
C LEU A 153 -2.90 27.64 7.95
N GLU A 154 -3.90 26.86 8.37
CA GLU A 154 -4.60 27.06 9.64
C GLU A 154 -5.20 25.73 10.14
N THR A 155 -5.36 25.63 11.46
CA THR A 155 -6.04 24.51 12.12
C THR A 155 -7.22 25.01 12.94
N VAL A 156 -8.32 24.26 12.96
CA VAL A 156 -9.45 24.48 13.87
C VAL A 156 -9.95 23.13 14.40
N THR A 157 -10.45 23.12 15.63
CA THR A 157 -11.18 21.96 16.16
C THR A 157 -12.66 22.27 16.21
N ILE A 158 -13.47 21.44 15.56
CA ILE A 158 -14.93 21.55 15.55
C ILE A 158 -15.55 20.41 16.35
N TYR A 159 -16.77 20.60 16.84
CA TYR A 159 -17.47 19.62 17.70
C TYR A 159 -18.88 19.29 17.18
N PRO A 160 -19.02 18.79 15.94
CA PRO A 160 -20.33 18.55 15.32
C PRO A 160 -21.10 17.38 15.95
N HIS A 161 -20.40 16.48 16.65
CA HIS A 161 -20.93 15.19 17.11
C HIS A 161 -21.15 15.13 18.62
N ALA A 162 -21.81 14.05 19.08
CA ALA A 162 -21.93 13.75 20.51
C ALA A 162 -20.54 13.61 21.18
N PRO A 163 -20.36 14.06 22.43
CA PRO A 163 -21.38 14.55 23.37
C PRO A 163 -21.63 16.08 23.33
N HIS A 164 -20.89 16.83 22.53
CA HIS A 164 -20.94 18.31 22.55
C HIS A 164 -22.11 18.88 21.75
N HIS A 165 -22.47 18.24 20.64
CA HIS A 165 -23.60 18.65 19.77
C HIS A 165 -23.54 20.11 19.27
N ALA A 166 -22.34 20.69 19.13
CA ALA A 166 -22.12 22.07 18.69
C ALA A 166 -22.09 22.19 17.16
N LYS A 167 -23.12 21.66 16.50
CA LYS A 167 -23.22 21.61 15.04
C LYS A 167 -23.27 23.01 14.40
N PRO A 168 -24.10 23.97 14.87
CA PRO A 168 -24.14 25.31 14.28
C PRO A 168 -22.81 26.06 14.36
N GLU A 169 -22.11 25.97 15.49
CA GLU A 169 -20.79 26.57 15.69
C GLU A 169 -19.73 25.93 14.78
N SER A 170 -19.81 24.61 14.61
CA SER A 170 -18.95 23.86 13.70
C SER A 170 -19.16 24.26 12.24
N GLU A 171 -20.40 24.50 11.82
CA GLU A 171 -20.73 25.01 10.48
C GLU A 171 -20.19 26.44 10.28
N SER A 172 -20.32 27.31 11.29
CA SER A 172 -19.75 28.67 11.24
C SER A 172 -18.23 28.64 11.06
N ALA A 173 -17.53 27.87 11.89
CA ALA A 173 -16.07 27.75 11.81
C ALA A 173 -15.60 27.18 10.47
N LEU A 174 -16.31 26.20 9.90
CA LEU A 174 -16.00 25.64 8.59
C LEU A 174 -16.22 26.66 7.47
N SER A 175 -17.27 27.48 7.59
CA SER A 175 -17.58 28.55 6.63
C SER A 175 -16.54 29.66 6.67
N GLU A 176 -16.10 30.09 7.86
CA GLU A 176 -15.03 31.06 8.03
C GLU A 176 -13.70 30.59 7.43
N LEU A 177 -13.33 29.31 7.62
CA LEU A 177 -12.14 28.75 6.99
C LEU A 177 -12.27 28.71 5.46
N TYR A 178 -13.45 28.36 4.95
CA TYR A 178 -13.70 28.34 3.51
C TYR A 178 -13.60 29.74 2.90
N GLU A 179 -14.15 30.76 3.57
CA GLU A 179 -14.05 32.16 3.13
C GLU A 179 -12.60 32.66 3.09
N ARG A 180 -11.74 32.20 4.00
CA ARG A 180 -10.32 32.59 4.02
C ARG A 180 -9.48 31.88 2.95
N TYR A 181 -9.69 30.58 2.75
CA TYR A 181 -8.74 29.74 2.00
C TYR A 181 -9.31 29.10 0.73
N HIS A 182 -10.62 29.12 0.54
CA HIS A 182 -11.31 28.56 -0.63
C HIS A 182 -10.81 27.17 -1.01
N PHE A 183 -10.72 26.26 -0.02
CA PHE A 183 -10.30 24.89 -0.26
C PHE A 183 -11.24 24.20 -1.25
N GLN A 184 -10.68 23.44 -2.20
CA GLN A 184 -11.45 22.78 -3.26
C GLN A 184 -11.94 21.39 -2.86
N ILE A 185 -11.24 20.77 -1.89
CA ILE A 185 -11.46 19.40 -1.47
C ILE A 185 -11.46 19.30 0.05
N ILE A 186 -12.39 18.53 0.62
CA ILE A 186 -12.35 18.10 2.02
C ILE A 186 -11.95 16.61 2.08
N ALA A 187 -10.82 16.32 2.71
CA ALA A 187 -10.31 14.98 2.94
C ALA A 187 -10.72 14.52 4.35
N ILE A 188 -11.57 13.50 4.47
CA ILE A 188 -12.08 13.01 5.76
C ILE A 188 -11.39 11.68 6.08
N GLY A 189 -10.76 11.59 7.25
CA GLY A 189 -10.20 10.34 7.75
C GLY A 189 -11.27 9.25 7.91
N ASN A 190 -10.94 8.00 7.65
CA ASN A 190 -11.87 6.87 7.75
C ASN A 190 -11.96 6.24 9.15
N GLY A 191 -11.54 6.97 10.19
CA GLY A 191 -11.55 6.53 11.57
C GLY A 191 -12.89 6.56 12.27
N THR A 192 -12.80 6.72 13.59
CA THR A 192 -13.98 6.82 14.46
C THR A 192 -14.74 8.11 14.17
N ALA A 193 -16.06 8.00 13.98
CA ALA A 193 -16.95 9.10 13.59
C ALA A 193 -16.78 9.62 12.16
N SER A 194 -16.08 8.88 11.29
CA SER A 194 -15.89 9.26 9.88
C SER A 194 -17.21 9.41 9.12
N ARG A 195 -18.19 8.54 9.34
CA ARG A 195 -19.53 8.65 8.75
C ARG A 195 -20.33 9.83 9.24
N GLU A 196 -20.33 10.06 10.55
CA GLU A 196 -20.99 11.20 11.16
C GLU A 196 -20.39 12.50 10.60
N THR A 197 -19.06 12.55 10.44
CA THR A 197 -18.35 13.67 9.80
C THR A 197 -18.66 13.78 8.32
N GLU A 198 -18.74 12.68 7.58
CA GLU A 198 -19.14 12.65 6.17
C GLU A 198 -20.52 13.29 5.99
N ALA A 199 -21.49 12.89 6.81
CA ALA A 199 -22.84 13.42 6.81
C ALA A 199 -22.87 14.93 7.12
N PHE A 200 -22.15 15.34 8.17
CA PHE A 200 -22.01 16.75 8.54
C PHE A 200 -21.43 17.60 7.41
N VAL A 201 -20.35 17.15 6.77
CA VAL A 201 -19.70 17.85 5.65
C VAL A 201 -20.63 17.93 4.44
N ALA A 202 -21.30 16.83 4.08
CA ALA A 202 -22.20 16.79 2.94
C ALA A 202 -23.42 17.72 3.15
N GLU A 203 -23.98 17.78 4.36
CA GLU A 203 -25.05 18.73 4.71
C GLU A 203 -24.57 20.19 4.66
N TRP A 204 -23.37 20.48 5.17
CA TRP A 204 -22.78 21.82 5.09
C TRP A 204 -22.56 22.27 3.64
N ILE A 205 -22.06 21.40 2.76
CA ILE A 205 -21.91 21.67 1.32
C ILE A 205 -23.27 21.95 0.69
N ALA A 206 -24.29 21.13 0.98
CA ALA A 206 -25.64 21.30 0.43
C ALA A 206 -26.30 22.62 0.88
N LYS A 207 -26.10 23.00 2.16
CA LYS A 207 -26.66 24.21 2.76
C LYS A 207 -26.00 25.49 2.23
N THR A 208 -24.67 25.50 2.13
CA THR A 208 -23.90 26.67 1.72
C THR A 208 -23.76 26.81 0.19
N ARG A 209 -23.94 25.70 -0.55
CA ARG A 209 -23.79 25.61 -2.02
C ARG A 209 -22.41 26.04 -2.53
N VAL A 210 -21.38 25.89 -1.70
CA VAL A 210 -19.99 26.12 -2.08
C VAL A 210 -19.53 25.08 -3.09
N ASP A 211 -18.65 25.46 -4.02
CA ASP A 211 -18.07 24.51 -4.99
C ASP A 211 -16.90 23.74 -4.35
N VAL A 212 -17.25 22.82 -3.46
CA VAL A 212 -16.32 21.93 -2.76
C VAL A 212 -16.76 20.49 -2.97
N SER A 213 -15.80 19.60 -3.14
CA SER A 213 -16.05 18.17 -3.10
C SER A 213 -15.37 17.55 -1.89
N TYR A 214 -15.80 16.36 -1.47
CA TYR A 214 -15.16 15.64 -0.39
C TYR A 214 -14.82 14.20 -0.77
N LEU A 215 -13.90 13.59 -0.05
CA LEU A 215 -13.56 12.18 -0.16
C LEU A 215 -13.15 11.59 1.18
N ILE A 216 -13.31 10.28 1.31
CA ILE A 216 -12.85 9.52 2.47
C ILE A 216 -11.45 8.99 2.19
N VAL A 217 -10.55 9.13 3.16
CA VAL A 217 -9.13 8.77 3.05
C VAL A 217 -8.76 7.86 4.20
N SER A 218 -7.90 6.89 3.94
CA SER A 218 -7.33 6.09 5.03
C SER A 218 -6.56 6.98 5.99
N GLU A 219 -6.87 6.91 7.29
CA GLU A 219 -6.07 7.54 8.35
C GLU A 219 -5.00 6.60 8.91
N ALA A 220 -4.89 5.37 8.37
CA ALA A 220 -3.96 4.37 8.87
C ALA A 220 -2.52 4.91 8.85
N GLY A 221 -1.84 4.82 10.00
CA GLY A 221 -0.50 5.38 10.19
C GLY A 221 -0.42 6.90 10.40
N ALA A 222 -1.52 7.66 10.33
CA ALA A 222 -1.50 9.12 10.56
C ALA A 222 -1.15 9.43 12.02
N SER A 223 -1.68 8.66 12.97
CA SER A 223 -1.32 8.74 14.38
C SER A 223 0.16 8.40 14.62
N VAL A 224 0.67 7.37 13.94
CA VAL A 224 2.08 6.97 14.00
C VAL A 224 2.99 8.09 13.47
N TYR A 225 2.65 8.70 12.33
CA TYR A 225 3.37 9.87 11.81
C TYR A 225 3.33 11.06 12.77
N SER A 226 2.14 11.40 13.28
CA SER A 226 1.97 12.60 14.10
C SER A 226 2.81 12.59 15.39
N ALA A 227 3.08 11.39 15.92
CA ALA A 227 3.89 11.15 17.10
C ALA A 227 5.35 10.75 16.77
N SER A 228 5.71 10.62 15.49
CA SER A 228 7.06 10.22 15.08
C SER A 228 8.04 11.39 15.08
N GLU A 229 9.33 11.06 15.05
CA GLU A 229 10.41 12.03 14.86
C GLU A 229 10.23 12.81 13.55
N ASN A 230 9.84 12.16 12.46
CA ASN A 230 9.55 12.83 11.17
C ASN A 230 8.46 13.90 11.31
N GLY A 231 7.36 13.58 12.02
CA GLY A 231 6.26 14.53 12.23
C GLY A 231 6.67 15.69 13.15
N ILE A 232 7.52 15.42 14.15
CA ILE A 232 8.09 16.45 15.03
C ILE A 232 9.07 17.35 14.27
N GLU A 233 9.94 16.78 13.43
CA GLU A 233 10.90 17.53 12.61
C GLU A 233 10.18 18.44 11.61
N GLU A 234 9.12 17.95 10.96
CA GLU A 234 8.36 18.73 9.98
C GLU A 234 7.51 19.84 10.63
N PHE A 235 6.92 19.56 11.79
CA PHE A 235 6.06 20.52 12.50
C PHE A 235 6.35 20.59 14.01
N PRO A 236 7.49 21.18 14.44
CA PRO A 236 7.93 21.15 15.84
C PRO A 236 6.94 21.81 16.80
N ASN A 237 6.26 22.86 16.35
CA ASN A 237 5.39 23.70 17.17
C ASN A 237 3.90 23.32 17.11
N LEU A 238 3.52 22.32 16.32
CA LEU A 238 2.14 21.86 16.22
C LEU A 238 1.90 20.66 17.12
N ASP A 239 0.69 20.56 17.66
CA ASP A 239 0.28 19.40 18.45
C ASP A 239 0.08 18.15 17.58
N VAL A 240 0.07 16.99 18.23
CA VAL A 240 -0.05 15.68 17.58
C VAL A 240 -1.32 15.56 16.74
N THR A 241 -2.45 16.11 17.19
CA THR A 241 -3.72 15.96 16.46
C THR A 241 -3.76 16.82 15.20
N THR A 242 -3.21 18.04 15.25
CA THR A 242 -3.07 18.90 14.06
C THR A 242 -2.18 18.24 13.00
N ARG A 243 -1.05 17.63 13.39
CA ARG A 243 -0.18 16.89 12.46
C ARG A 243 -0.92 15.74 11.77
N GLY A 244 -1.77 15.03 12.51
CA GLY A 244 -2.62 13.98 11.95
C GLY A 244 -3.57 14.50 10.86
N ALA A 245 -4.26 15.61 11.12
CA ALA A 245 -5.16 16.24 10.16
C ALA A 245 -4.42 16.76 8.90
N ILE A 246 -3.21 17.32 9.06
CA ILE A 246 -2.33 17.71 7.95
C ILE A 246 -1.98 16.49 7.09
N SER A 247 -1.63 15.36 7.71
CA SER A 247 -1.32 14.13 6.99
C SER A 247 -2.50 13.62 6.18
N ILE A 248 -3.72 13.66 6.73
CA ILE A 248 -4.95 13.30 6.01
C ILE A 248 -5.14 14.18 4.76
N ALA A 249 -4.93 15.49 4.88
CA ALA A 249 -5.02 16.41 3.75
C ALA A 249 -3.97 16.10 2.66
N ARG A 250 -2.71 15.96 3.05
CA ARG A 250 -1.58 15.76 2.13
C ARG A 250 -1.61 14.41 1.41
N ARG A 251 -2.16 13.36 2.04
CA ARG A 251 -2.39 12.06 1.38
C ARG A 251 -3.24 12.17 0.12
N VAL A 252 -4.15 13.14 0.05
CA VAL A 252 -4.96 13.35 -1.15
C VAL A 252 -4.16 14.07 -2.24
N GLN A 253 -3.32 15.04 -1.85
CA GLN A 253 -2.47 15.75 -2.80
C GLN A 253 -1.45 14.81 -3.44
N ASP A 254 -0.75 14.02 -2.62
CA ASP A 254 0.15 12.97 -3.09
C ASP A 254 0.28 11.84 -2.06
N PRO A 255 -0.40 10.68 -2.27
CA PRO A 255 -0.31 9.54 -1.38
C PRO A 255 1.12 9.04 -1.18
N LEU A 256 1.93 9.01 -2.24
CA LEU A 256 3.32 8.52 -2.18
C LEU A 256 4.14 9.42 -1.26
N ALA A 257 4.15 10.73 -1.54
CA ALA A 257 4.97 11.69 -0.82
C ALA A 257 4.65 11.78 0.69
N GLU A 258 3.40 11.48 1.06
CA GLU A 258 2.96 11.51 2.46
C GLU A 258 3.13 10.14 3.16
N LEU A 259 2.81 9.02 2.50
CA LEU A 259 2.90 7.69 3.11
C LEU A 259 4.34 7.24 3.36
N VAL A 260 5.31 7.69 2.56
CA VAL A 260 6.74 7.37 2.79
C VAL A 260 7.30 7.95 4.11
N LYS A 261 6.60 8.90 4.74
CA LYS A 261 6.97 9.46 6.04
C LYS A 261 6.65 8.54 7.21
N ILE A 262 5.89 7.47 6.95
CA ILE A 262 5.37 6.52 7.94
C ILE A 262 6.19 5.23 7.84
N PRO A 263 6.58 4.60 8.97
CA PRO A 263 7.11 3.25 8.94
C PRO A 263 6.16 2.31 8.16
N PRO A 264 6.61 1.65 7.08
CA PRO A 264 5.72 0.90 6.18
C PRO A 264 4.85 -0.16 6.86
N GLU A 265 5.39 -0.80 7.91
CA GLU A 265 4.69 -1.79 8.73
C GLU A 265 3.49 -1.20 9.52
N SER A 266 3.43 0.13 9.64
CA SER A 266 2.38 0.86 10.38
C SER A 266 1.23 1.35 9.49
N ILE A 267 1.31 1.17 8.15
CA ILE A 267 0.29 1.65 7.20
C ILE A 267 -0.97 0.74 7.25
N GLY A 268 -0.92 -0.41 7.92
CA GLY A 268 -2.11 -1.21 8.28
C GLY A 268 -2.72 -2.02 7.13
N VAL A 269 -1.89 -2.58 6.25
CA VAL A 269 -2.31 -3.12 4.94
C VAL A 269 -2.14 -4.64 4.82
N GLY A 270 -1.85 -5.31 5.93
CA GLY A 270 -1.69 -6.76 6.00
C GLY A 270 -2.34 -7.38 7.22
N MET A 271 -2.80 -8.62 7.06
CA MET A 271 -3.27 -9.43 8.18
C MET A 271 -2.08 -10.02 8.94
N TYR A 272 -2.26 -10.24 10.25
CA TYR A 272 -1.28 -10.92 11.10
C TYR A 272 0.10 -10.25 11.15
N GLN A 273 0.19 -8.94 10.85
CA GLN A 273 1.47 -8.23 10.72
C GLN A 273 2.38 -8.39 11.95
N HIS A 274 1.81 -8.42 13.16
CA HIS A 274 2.54 -8.59 14.42
C HIS A 274 2.93 -10.05 14.73
N ASP A 275 2.44 -11.00 13.93
CA ASP A 275 2.76 -12.42 14.02
C ASP A 275 3.84 -12.83 12.99
N LEU A 276 4.24 -11.91 12.09
CA LEU A 276 5.26 -12.16 11.07
C LEU A 276 6.69 -11.86 11.58
N PRO A 277 7.73 -12.40 10.93
CA PRO A 277 9.12 -12.03 11.20
C PRO A 277 9.38 -10.55 10.87
N MET A 278 9.31 -9.68 11.89
CA MET A 278 9.38 -8.21 11.73
C MET A 278 10.61 -7.71 10.95
N SER A 279 11.77 -8.33 11.14
CA SER A 279 12.99 -7.95 10.41
C SER A 279 12.84 -8.14 8.90
N GLU A 280 12.29 -9.28 8.48
CA GLU A 280 12.09 -9.60 7.07
C GLU A 280 10.94 -8.78 6.48
N LEU A 281 9.84 -8.60 7.22
CA LEU A 281 8.74 -7.74 6.83
C LEU A 281 9.25 -6.32 6.54
N ASN A 282 9.94 -5.71 7.51
CA ASN A 282 10.44 -4.33 7.37
C ASN A 282 11.42 -4.19 6.20
N ARG A 283 12.28 -5.20 5.99
CA ARG A 283 13.21 -5.22 4.85
C ARG A 283 12.47 -5.24 3.52
N VAL A 284 11.48 -6.12 3.35
CA VAL A 284 10.71 -6.25 2.10
C VAL A 284 9.87 -4.99 1.86
N LEU A 285 9.20 -4.45 2.88
CA LEU A 285 8.38 -3.25 2.71
C LEU A 285 9.23 -2.03 2.36
N LYS A 286 10.44 -1.89 2.94
CA LYS A 286 11.37 -0.82 2.56
C LYS A 286 11.78 -0.92 1.09
N ILE A 287 12.11 -2.13 0.62
CA ILE A 287 12.44 -2.37 -0.80
C ILE A 287 11.25 -2.01 -1.70
N GLU A 288 10.02 -2.30 -1.26
CA GLU A 288 8.83 -1.94 -2.03
C GLU A 288 8.63 -0.42 -2.10
N VAL A 289 8.83 0.30 -1.00
CA VAL A 289 8.81 1.77 -1.01
C VAL A 289 9.85 2.33 -1.99
N GLU A 290 11.10 1.86 -1.91
CA GLU A 290 12.16 2.24 -2.84
C GLU A 290 11.75 1.93 -4.29
N SER A 291 11.21 0.74 -4.56
CA SER A 291 10.73 0.35 -5.88
C SER A 291 9.67 1.31 -6.42
N VAL A 292 8.66 1.67 -5.61
CA VAL A 292 7.59 2.59 -6.05
C VAL A 292 8.11 4.00 -6.26
N VAL A 293 8.94 4.53 -5.36
CA VAL A 293 9.51 5.88 -5.50
C VAL A 293 10.31 6.01 -6.79
N ASN A 294 11.15 5.02 -7.10
CA ASN A 294 11.96 5.03 -8.31
C ASN A 294 11.12 4.75 -9.57
N TYR A 295 10.08 3.91 -9.47
CA TYR A 295 9.15 3.68 -10.58
C TYR A 295 8.34 4.94 -10.94
N VAL A 296 7.91 5.72 -9.94
CA VAL A 296 7.20 6.98 -10.15
C VAL A 296 8.14 8.10 -10.56
N GLY A 297 9.36 8.11 -10.02
CA GLY A 297 10.33 9.20 -10.12
C GLY A 297 9.97 10.39 -9.23
N VAL A 298 10.93 11.28 -8.98
CA VAL A 298 10.76 12.44 -8.09
C VAL A 298 11.04 13.74 -8.84
N ASP A 299 10.26 14.78 -8.59
CA ASP A 299 10.62 16.14 -8.99
C ASP A 299 11.66 16.68 -8.01
N LEU A 300 12.88 16.99 -8.46
CA LEU A 300 13.95 17.45 -7.56
C LEU A 300 13.62 18.75 -6.85
N ASN A 301 12.94 19.66 -7.53
CA ASN A 301 12.64 20.99 -7.01
C ASN A 301 11.50 20.92 -5.99
N GLN A 302 10.52 20.05 -6.19
CA GLN A 302 9.34 19.93 -5.31
C GLN A 302 9.46 18.85 -4.23
N ALA A 303 10.27 17.80 -4.43
CA ALA A 303 10.33 16.68 -3.49
C ALA A 303 10.88 17.09 -2.11
N SER A 304 10.27 16.50 -1.09
CA SER A 304 10.73 16.59 0.29
C SER A 304 11.95 15.68 0.53
N PRO A 305 12.78 15.96 1.56
CA PRO A 305 13.86 15.06 1.95
C PRO A 305 13.38 13.64 2.26
N PHE A 306 12.19 13.51 2.86
CA PHE A 306 11.58 12.23 3.21
C PHE A 306 11.25 11.35 1.99
N LEU A 307 10.97 11.95 0.84
CA LEU A 307 10.77 11.22 -0.41
C LEU A 307 12.11 10.94 -1.11
N LEU A 308 13.00 11.94 -1.16
CA LEU A 308 14.31 11.85 -1.82
C LEU A 308 15.19 10.74 -1.25
N GLN A 309 15.10 10.43 0.05
CA GLN A 309 15.92 9.38 0.67
C GLN A 309 15.65 7.97 0.13
N TYR A 310 14.53 7.75 -0.57
CA TYR A 310 14.16 6.47 -1.20
C TYR A 310 14.56 6.39 -2.68
N VAL A 311 15.13 7.46 -3.25
CA VAL A 311 15.69 7.45 -4.60
C VAL A 311 16.96 6.60 -4.60
N SER A 312 17.13 5.79 -5.63
CA SER A 312 18.31 4.97 -5.85
C SER A 312 19.60 5.79 -5.71
N GLY A 313 20.56 5.27 -4.94
CA GLY A 313 21.84 5.95 -4.65
C GLY A 313 21.78 7.04 -3.57
N LEU A 314 20.58 7.49 -3.17
CA LEU A 314 20.39 8.46 -2.09
C LEU A 314 20.17 7.78 -0.73
N ASN A 315 20.28 8.58 0.32
CA ASN A 315 19.97 8.21 1.69
C ASN A 315 19.53 9.46 2.45
N HIS A 316 19.15 9.32 3.72
CA HIS A 316 18.73 10.44 4.56
C HIS A 316 19.71 11.63 4.51
N SER A 317 21.02 11.40 4.71
CA SER A 317 21.99 12.51 4.70
C SER A 317 22.07 13.23 3.34
N LYS A 318 22.05 12.49 2.23
CA LYS A 318 22.09 13.08 0.88
C LYS A 318 20.79 13.82 0.54
N ALA A 319 19.64 13.28 0.94
CA ALA A 319 18.34 13.89 0.71
C ALA A 319 18.21 15.26 1.39
N TRP A 320 18.69 15.39 2.63
CA TRP A 320 18.71 16.68 3.33
C TRP A 320 19.68 17.67 2.67
N ARG A 321 20.86 17.22 2.24
CA ARG A 321 21.81 18.10 1.52
C ARG A 321 21.26 18.60 0.19
N ILE A 322 20.48 17.80 -0.53
CA ILE A 322 19.76 18.26 -1.72
C ILE A 322 18.78 19.38 -1.35
N HIS A 323 18.04 19.21 -0.25
CA HIS A 323 17.11 20.24 0.23
C HIS A 323 17.81 21.52 0.72
N GLU A 324 18.90 21.40 1.47
CA GLU A 324 19.74 22.54 1.87
C GLU A 324 20.28 23.28 0.65
N HIS A 325 20.79 22.56 -0.34
CA HIS A 325 21.27 23.14 -1.59
C HIS A 325 20.18 23.95 -2.32
N LYS A 326 18.93 23.45 -2.36
CA LYS A 326 17.80 24.21 -2.93
C LYS A 326 17.55 25.53 -2.22
N THR A 327 17.66 25.52 -0.90
CA THR A 327 17.43 26.71 -0.06
C THR A 327 18.56 27.74 -0.23
N GLU A 328 19.81 27.29 -0.38
CA GLU A 328 20.98 28.16 -0.46
C GLU A 328 21.30 28.65 -1.88
N SER A 329 21.19 27.76 -2.87
CA SER A 329 21.64 27.98 -4.26
C SER A 329 20.49 28.14 -5.25
N GLY A 330 19.24 27.94 -4.81
CA GLY A 330 18.05 28.00 -5.65
C GLY A 330 17.69 26.66 -6.31
N PHE A 331 16.70 26.69 -7.20
CA PHE A 331 16.20 25.49 -7.88
C PHE A 331 17.20 24.92 -8.90
N PHE A 332 17.20 23.59 -9.04
CA PHE A 332 17.95 22.86 -10.04
C PHE A 332 17.39 23.19 -11.44
N ARG A 333 18.29 23.46 -12.40
CA ARG A 333 17.94 23.76 -13.80
C ARG A 333 18.17 22.57 -14.70
N SER A 334 19.09 21.69 -14.33
CA SER A 334 19.40 20.46 -15.04
C SER A 334 19.73 19.34 -14.07
N ARG A 335 19.64 18.08 -14.51
CA ARG A 335 20.04 16.94 -13.66
C ARG A 335 21.50 17.06 -13.24
N GLU A 336 22.36 17.53 -14.14
CA GLU A 336 23.80 17.72 -13.92
C GLU A 336 24.10 18.55 -12.66
N ASP A 337 23.22 19.48 -12.31
CA ASP A 337 23.35 20.31 -11.11
C ASP A 337 23.38 19.49 -9.81
N LEU A 338 22.86 18.26 -9.81
CA LEU A 338 22.98 17.32 -8.69
C LEU A 338 24.44 17.08 -8.29
N ARG A 339 25.40 17.15 -9.22
CA ARG A 339 26.83 16.98 -8.92
C ARG A 339 27.38 18.11 -8.05
N ASN A 340 26.71 19.27 -8.01
CA ASN A 340 27.11 20.39 -7.19
C ASN A 340 26.70 20.23 -5.71
N VAL A 341 25.85 19.23 -5.41
CA VAL A 341 25.40 18.95 -4.05
C VAL A 341 26.50 18.20 -3.28
N LYS A 342 26.85 18.71 -2.10
CA LYS A 342 27.88 18.11 -1.25
C LYS A 342 27.58 16.63 -0.94
N GLY A 343 28.52 15.76 -1.29
CA GLY A 343 28.41 14.31 -1.05
C GLY A 343 27.64 13.53 -2.12
N ILE A 344 27.21 14.18 -3.21
CA ILE A 344 26.81 13.51 -4.45
C ILE A 344 28.05 13.40 -5.35
N GLY A 345 28.71 12.24 -5.30
CA GLY A 345 29.78 11.90 -6.24
C GLY A 345 29.24 11.23 -7.50
N GLU A 346 30.13 10.95 -8.46
CA GLU A 346 29.76 10.42 -9.78
C GLU A 346 28.89 9.15 -9.71
N LYS A 347 29.24 8.19 -8.83
CA LYS A 347 28.44 6.98 -8.67
C LYS A 347 27.05 7.24 -8.08
N THR A 348 26.94 8.23 -7.20
CA THR A 348 25.63 8.62 -6.64
C THR A 348 24.77 9.29 -7.71
N TYR A 349 25.38 10.15 -8.52
CA TYR A 349 24.72 10.77 -9.65
C TYR A 349 24.19 9.71 -10.63
N GLU A 350 25.05 8.79 -11.08
CA GLU A 350 24.70 7.70 -12.00
C GLU A 350 23.52 6.86 -11.48
N LEU A 351 23.47 6.59 -10.17
CA LEU A 351 22.39 5.79 -9.59
C LEU A 351 21.07 6.58 -9.42
N ALA A 352 21.13 7.90 -9.28
CA ALA A 352 19.97 8.72 -8.92
C ALA A 352 19.36 9.49 -10.10
N ALA A 353 20.19 9.93 -11.05
CA ALA A 353 19.80 10.94 -12.05
C ALA A 353 18.62 10.50 -12.92
N GLY A 354 18.53 9.21 -13.28
CA GLY A 354 17.42 8.67 -14.08
C GLY A 354 16.06 8.69 -13.38
N PHE A 355 16.04 8.77 -12.04
CA PHE A 355 14.82 8.79 -11.22
C PHE A 355 14.42 10.20 -10.78
N CYS A 356 15.32 11.15 -10.96
CA CYS A 356 15.13 12.56 -10.64
C CYS A 356 14.61 13.32 -11.87
N ARG A 357 13.63 14.19 -11.72
CA ARG A 357 13.03 14.98 -12.80
C ARG A 357 13.08 16.45 -12.50
N ILE A 358 13.19 17.25 -13.55
CA ILE A 358 13.09 18.72 -13.49
C ILE A 358 12.16 19.15 -14.62
N PRO A 359 10.85 19.28 -14.36
CA PRO A 359 9.86 19.66 -15.37
C PRO A 359 10.16 21.01 -16.02
N GLU A 360 10.82 21.92 -15.29
CA GLU A 360 11.18 23.26 -15.75
C GLU A 360 12.53 23.34 -16.49
N SER A 361 13.22 22.20 -16.72
CA SER A 361 14.51 22.18 -17.40
C SER A 361 14.39 22.63 -18.86
N GLU A 362 15.41 23.33 -19.36
CA GLU A 362 15.53 23.65 -20.79
C GLU A 362 15.74 22.39 -21.65
N ASN A 363 16.32 21.33 -21.07
CA ASN A 363 16.47 20.05 -21.75
C ASN A 363 15.22 19.17 -21.47
N PRO A 364 14.39 18.88 -22.49
CA PRO A 364 13.18 18.08 -22.30
C PRO A 364 13.43 16.67 -21.73
N LEU A 365 14.63 16.12 -21.91
CA LEU A 365 14.99 14.80 -21.40
C LEU A 365 15.04 14.73 -19.87
N ASP A 366 15.29 15.87 -19.19
CA ASP A 366 15.30 15.94 -17.72
C ASP A 366 13.92 15.73 -17.10
N ASN A 367 12.85 15.74 -17.92
CA ASN A 367 11.50 15.40 -17.51
C ASN A 367 11.02 14.04 -18.09
N THR A 368 11.96 13.14 -18.39
CA THR A 368 11.68 11.77 -18.86
C THR A 368 12.33 10.73 -17.95
N VAL A 369 12.08 9.44 -18.18
CA VAL A 369 12.81 8.35 -17.49
C VAL A 369 14.17 8.04 -18.13
N ILE A 370 14.53 8.73 -19.21
CA ILE A 370 15.77 8.49 -19.95
C ILE A 370 16.94 8.97 -19.10
N HIS A 371 17.91 8.10 -18.85
CA HIS A 371 19.10 8.44 -18.09
C HIS A 371 20.04 9.40 -18.86
N PRO A 372 20.70 10.38 -18.19
CA PRO A 372 21.65 11.30 -18.83
C PRO A 372 22.74 10.65 -19.69
N GLU A 373 23.17 9.43 -19.36
CA GLU A 373 24.14 8.67 -20.15
C GLU A 373 23.69 8.39 -21.60
N SER A 374 22.39 8.46 -21.86
CA SER A 374 21.79 8.20 -23.15
C SER A 374 21.46 9.48 -23.94
N TYR A 375 21.67 10.67 -23.38
CA TYR A 375 21.26 11.93 -24.01
C TYR A 375 21.89 12.12 -25.40
N GLU A 376 23.19 11.89 -25.52
CA GLU A 376 23.90 11.99 -26.80
C GLU A 376 23.26 11.04 -27.86
N ARG A 377 22.93 9.81 -27.46
CA ARG A 377 22.28 8.83 -28.34
C ARG A 377 20.89 9.29 -28.77
N ILE A 378 20.12 9.89 -27.87
CA ILE A 378 18.79 10.43 -28.20
C ILE A 378 18.89 11.61 -29.16
N HIS A 379 19.83 12.53 -28.95
CA HIS A 379 20.04 13.63 -29.89
C HIS A 379 20.40 13.13 -31.29
N ARG A 380 21.29 12.13 -31.41
CA ARG A 380 21.60 11.48 -32.70
C ARG A 380 20.38 10.81 -33.33
N LEU A 381 19.52 10.15 -32.54
CA LEU A 381 18.26 9.57 -33.03
C LEU A 381 17.36 10.65 -33.63
N LEU A 382 17.19 11.78 -32.93
CA LEU A 382 16.34 12.89 -33.38
C LEU A 382 16.86 13.53 -34.68
N GLU A 383 18.17 13.72 -34.79
CA GLU A 383 18.81 14.20 -36.02
C GLU A 383 18.58 13.22 -37.19
N ARG A 384 18.76 11.92 -36.92
CA ARG A 384 18.63 10.86 -37.92
C ARG A 384 17.20 10.72 -38.46
N VAL A 385 16.22 10.89 -37.58
CA VAL A 385 14.78 10.83 -37.88
C VAL A 385 14.26 12.19 -38.38
N ARG A 386 15.03 13.27 -38.21
CA ARG A 386 14.63 14.66 -38.49
C ARG A 386 13.34 15.02 -37.75
N SER A 387 13.39 14.90 -36.43
CA SER A 387 12.28 15.19 -35.52
C SER A 387 12.76 16.06 -34.36
N THR A 388 11.84 16.80 -33.75
CA THR A 388 12.10 17.59 -32.54
C THR A 388 11.32 17.03 -31.36
N PHE A 389 11.70 17.39 -30.13
CA PHE A 389 10.94 17.04 -28.94
C PHE A 389 9.50 17.59 -28.98
N GLU A 390 9.32 18.79 -29.53
CA GLU A 390 7.99 19.37 -29.70
C GLU A 390 7.13 18.58 -30.67
N GLU A 391 7.71 18.07 -31.77
CA GLU A 391 7.01 17.18 -32.70
C GLU A 391 6.59 15.88 -32.01
N ILE A 392 7.48 15.26 -31.22
CA ILE A 392 7.16 14.04 -30.46
C ILE A 392 6.00 14.28 -29.50
N ARG A 393 6.02 15.39 -28.77
CA ARG A 393 4.98 15.74 -27.79
C ARG A 393 3.61 15.96 -28.44
N LEU A 394 3.58 16.59 -29.61
CA LEU A 394 2.33 16.95 -30.30
C LEU A 394 1.82 15.83 -31.20
N ARG A 395 2.73 15.05 -31.82
CA ARG A 395 2.46 14.06 -32.86
C ARG A 395 3.37 12.84 -32.70
N PRO A 396 3.22 12.07 -31.61
CA PRO A 396 4.08 10.91 -31.33
C PRO A 396 3.99 9.83 -32.42
N ASP A 397 2.80 9.62 -33.01
CA ASP A 397 2.60 8.64 -34.07
C ASP A 397 3.36 8.96 -35.35
N ASP A 398 3.50 10.24 -35.70
CA ASP A 398 4.26 10.70 -36.85
C ASP A 398 5.76 10.42 -36.65
N PHE A 399 6.28 10.73 -35.45
CA PHE A 399 7.65 10.40 -35.06
C PHE A 399 7.90 8.88 -35.14
N LEU A 400 7.03 8.07 -34.56
CA LEU A 400 7.13 6.60 -34.64
C LEU A 400 7.01 6.09 -36.08
N GLY A 401 6.22 6.76 -36.92
CA GLY A 401 6.13 6.49 -38.36
C GLY A 401 7.47 6.69 -39.07
N LYS A 402 8.16 7.80 -38.80
CA LYS A 402 9.49 8.09 -39.33
C LYS A 402 10.53 7.07 -38.85
N VAL A 403 10.49 6.69 -37.57
CA VAL A 403 11.35 5.63 -36.99
C VAL A 403 11.14 4.29 -37.71
N ARG A 404 9.88 3.88 -37.88
CA ARG A 404 9.53 2.63 -38.61
C ARG A 404 9.98 2.66 -40.06
N ALA A 405 9.94 3.81 -40.73
CA ALA A 405 10.37 3.95 -42.12
C ALA A 405 11.88 3.72 -42.31
N ILE A 406 12.70 4.09 -41.32
CA ILE A 406 14.15 3.80 -41.32
C ILE A 406 14.41 2.35 -40.92
N GLY A 407 13.66 1.86 -39.94
CA GLY A 407 13.72 0.49 -39.45
C GLY A 407 14.55 0.33 -38.18
N PHE A 408 14.03 -0.46 -37.23
CA PHE A 408 14.60 -0.64 -35.89
C PHE A 408 16.04 -1.17 -35.93
N LYS A 409 16.31 -2.19 -36.74
CA LYS A 409 17.66 -2.78 -36.89
C LYS A 409 18.72 -1.79 -37.37
N VAL A 410 18.33 -0.90 -38.28
CA VAL A 410 19.25 0.10 -38.83
C VAL A 410 19.57 1.13 -37.76
N LEU A 411 18.54 1.68 -37.11
CA LEU A 411 18.70 2.68 -36.06
C LEU A 411 19.45 2.14 -34.85
N SER A 412 19.14 0.93 -34.40
CA SER A 412 19.81 0.32 -33.25
C SER A 412 21.31 0.10 -33.51
N ALA A 413 21.67 -0.34 -34.73
CA ALA A 413 23.07 -0.49 -35.14
C ALA A 413 23.80 0.86 -35.26
N GLU A 414 23.19 1.87 -35.89
CA GLU A 414 23.76 3.23 -36.00
C GLU A 414 23.98 3.88 -34.63
N LEU A 415 23.06 3.66 -33.67
CA LEU A 415 23.11 4.24 -32.32
C LEU A 415 23.92 3.41 -31.33
N GLN A 416 24.38 2.22 -31.73
CA GLN A 416 25.11 1.26 -30.89
C GLN A 416 24.31 0.82 -29.65
N VAL A 417 23.03 0.50 -29.86
CA VAL A 417 22.12 0.00 -28.82
C VAL A 417 21.43 -1.28 -29.29
N THR A 418 20.87 -2.03 -28.35
CA THR A 418 19.97 -3.14 -28.64
C THR A 418 18.62 -2.63 -29.15
N GLU A 419 17.87 -3.49 -29.85
CA GLU A 419 16.49 -3.16 -30.25
C GLU A 419 15.58 -2.93 -29.03
N GLY A 420 15.87 -3.58 -27.89
CA GLY A 420 15.17 -3.37 -26.62
C GLY A 420 15.40 -1.96 -26.06
N GLU A 421 16.66 -1.53 -25.93
CA GLU A 421 17.00 -0.18 -25.48
C GLU A 421 16.44 0.92 -26.39
N LEU A 422 16.40 0.68 -27.70
CA LEU A 422 15.74 1.59 -28.64
C LEU A 422 14.23 1.64 -28.36
N THR A 423 13.59 0.50 -28.12
CA THR A 423 12.15 0.44 -27.78
C THR A 423 11.86 1.20 -26.49
N ASP A 424 12.64 0.96 -25.43
CA ASP A 424 12.49 1.65 -24.15
C ASP A 424 12.67 3.17 -24.29
N ALA A 425 13.64 3.61 -25.11
CA ALA A 425 13.84 5.02 -25.41
C ALA A 425 12.65 5.64 -26.16
N LEU A 426 12.09 4.93 -27.14
CA LEU A 426 10.93 5.40 -27.90
C LEU A 426 9.68 5.48 -27.01
N ASP A 427 9.45 4.48 -26.17
CA ASP A 427 8.36 4.46 -25.20
C ASP A 427 8.50 5.61 -24.21
N ALA A 428 9.72 5.85 -23.68
CA ALA A 428 9.99 6.97 -22.78
C ALA A 428 9.80 8.35 -23.44
N LEU A 429 10.16 8.49 -24.73
CA LEU A 429 9.96 9.73 -25.48
C LEU A 429 8.48 10.00 -25.82
N THR A 430 7.70 8.94 -26.01
CA THR A 430 6.29 9.03 -26.45
C THR A 430 5.29 8.88 -25.31
N ILE A 431 5.75 8.65 -24.07
CA ILE A 431 4.88 8.46 -22.93
C ILE A 431 4.02 9.70 -22.70
N LYS A 432 2.69 9.50 -22.63
CA LYS A 432 1.72 10.58 -22.45
C LYS A 432 1.78 11.19 -21.04
N HIS A 433 2.07 10.35 -20.05
CA HIS A 433 2.13 10.72 -18.65
C HIS A 433 3.47 10.27 -18.07
N VAL A 434 4.30 11.22 -17.66
CA VAL A 434 5.60 10.92 -17.04
C VAL A 434 5.41 10.26 -15.67
N ASP A 435 4.35 10.63 -14.95
CA ASP A 435 3.96 9.92 -13.72
C ASP A 435 3.06 8.73 -14.09
N PRO A 436 3.48 7.48 -13.83
CA PRO A 436 2.69 6.30 -14.18
C PRO A 436 1.34 6.25 -13.45
N ARG A 437 1.20 6.96 -12.32
CA ARG A 437 -0.03 6.99 -11.53
C ARG A 437 -1.18 7.70 -12.24
N ASP A 438 -0.88 8.61 -13.16
CA ASP A 438 -1.91 9.34 -13.92
C ASP A 438 -2.74 8.41 -14.84
N SER A 439 -2.23 7.21 -15.12
CA SER A 439 -2.94 6.17 -15.90
C SER A 439 -3.98 5.38 -15.09
N PHE A 440 -3.98 5.48 -13.76
CA PHE A 440 -4.93 4.76 -12.91
C PHE A 440 -6.24 5.54 -12.72
N PRO A 441 -7.34 4.85 -12.33
CA PRO A 441 -8.60 5.51 -12.00
C PRO A 441 -8.42 6.55 -10.88
N GLN A 442 -8.88 7.77 -11.15
CA GLN A 442 -8.79 8.88 -10.20
C GLN A 442 -9.72 8.65 -8.99
N PRO A 443 -9.37 9.14 -7.79
CA PRO A 443 -10.25 9.10 -6.62
C PRO A 443 -11.62 9.73 -6.92
N LEU A 444 -12.69 9.07 -6.45
CA LEU A 444 -14.05 9.59 -6.61
C LEU A 444 -14.32 10.72 -5.62
N LEU A 445 -14.54 11.91 -6.15
CA LEU A 445 -14.97 13.08 -5.41
C LEU A 445 -16.49 13.07 -5.27
N LYS A 446 -17.00 13.22 -4.04
CA LYS A 446 -18.42 13.26 -3.73
C LYS A 446 -18.87 14.71 -3.48
N LYS A 447 -20.14 14.99 -3.79
CA LYS A 447 -20.82 16.26 -3.49
C LYS A 447 -22.16 16.10 -2.75
N GLU A 448 -22.75 14.90 -2.77
CA GLU A 448 -24.10 14.65 -2.27
C GLU A 448 -24.11 13.70 -1.07
N VAL A 449 -25.09 13.89 -0.20
CA VAL A 449 -25.39 13.02 0.94
C VAL A 449 -25.86 11.66 0.43
N ARG A 450 -25.31 10.56 0.97
CA ARG A 450 -26.01 9.27 0.91
C ARG A 450 -26.81 9.10 2.19
N ASP A 451 -28.09 8.78 2.05
CA ASP A 451 -29.00 8.61 3.17
C ASP A 451 -28.46 7.59 4.19
N LEU A 452 -28.50 8.02 5.45
CA LEU A 452 -28.08 7.29 6.64
C LEU A 452 -29.20 6.34 7.06
N ASP A 453 -29.29 5.20 6.39
CA ASP A 453 -30.03 4.07 6.93
C ASP A 453 -29.06 2.97 7.38
N ASP A 454 -29.37 2.39 8.54
CA ASP A 454 -28.69 1.23 9.11
C ASP A 454 -28.37 0.19 8.04
N LEU A 455 -27.11 -0.25 7.97
CA LEU A 455 -26.67 -1.26 7.00
C LEU A 455 -27.63 -2.45 6.96
N ARG A 456 -28.37 -2.60 5.85
CA ARG A 456 -29.29 -3.73 5.64
C ARG A 456 -28.70 -4.72 4.64
N GLU A 457 -29.02 -5.99 4.82
CA GLU A 457 -28.73 -7.00 3.80
C GLU A 457 -29.39 -6.61 2.47
N GLY A 458 -28.69 -6.83 1.37
CA GLY A 458 -29.10 -6.44 0.02
C GLY A 458 -28.70 -5.01 -0.39
N MET A 459 -28.30 -4.15 0.54
CA MET A 459 -27.88 -2.77 0.22
C MET A 459 -26.61 -2.76 -0.62
N GLU A 460 -26.58 -1.92 -1.66
CA GLU A 460 -25.39 -1.65 -2.46
C GLU A 460 -24.75 -0.34 -2.04
N LEU A 461 -23.45 -0.37 -1.82
CA LEU A 461 -22.65 0.74 -1.36
C LEU A 461 -21.35 0.77 -2.16
N GLU A 462 -20.67 1.91 -2.12
CA GLU A 462 -19.28 1.99 -2.55
C GLU A 462 -18.39 1.98 -1.32
N GLY A 463 -17.29 1.26 -1.41
CA GLY A 463 -16.30 1.18 -0.36
C GLY A 463 -14.89 1.10 -0.92
N THR A 464 -13.92 1.46 -0.09
CA THR A 464 -12.51 1.48 -0.46
C THR A 464 -11.86 0.18 0.00
N VAL A 465 -11.17 -0.51 -0.90
CA VAL A 465 -10.42 -1.72 -0.56
C VAL A 465 -9.27 -1.34 0.37
N ARG A 466 -9.27 -1.82 1.62
CA ARG A 466 -8.17 -1.58 2.57
C ARG A 466 -6.99 -2.49 2.29
N ASN A 467 -7.26 -3.78 2.10
CA ASN A 467 -6.24 -4.77 1.80
C ASN A 467 -6.83 -5.94 1.03
N VAL A 468 -6.01 -6.50 0.14
CA VAL A 468 -6.34 -7.70 -0.62
C VAL A 468 -5.56 -8.87 -0.03
N VAL A 469 -6.22 -10.01 0.10
CA VAL A 469 -5.66 -11.25 0.67
C VAL A 469 -5.98 -12.42 -0.25
N ASP A 470 -5.31 -13.56 -0.06
CA ASP A 470 -5.47 -14.70 -0.98
C ASP A 470 -6.91 -15.21 -1.08
N PHE A 471 -7.71 -15.08 -0.03
CA PHE A 471 -9.09 -15.56 0.02
C PHE A 471 -10.16 -14.47 -0.18
N GLY A 472 -9.77 -13.21 -0.42
CA GLY A 472 -10.73 -12.13 -0.57
C GLY A 472 -10.13 -10.72 -0.50
N ALA A 473 -10.98 -9.72 -0.31
CA ALA A 473 -10.57 -8.35 -0.05
C ALA A 473 -11.40 -7.74 1.07
N PHE A 474 -10.75 -6.97 1.94
CA PHE A 474 -11.43 -6.19 2.97
C PHE A 474 -11.72 -4.80 2.45
N VAL A 475 -12.96 -4.38 2.61
CA VAL A 475 -13.52 -3.17 2.04
C VAL A 475 -14.11 -2.32 3.15
N ASP A 476 -13.61 -1.11 3.25
CA ASP A 476 -14.15 -0.07 4.11
C ASP A 476 -15.39 0.53 3.45
N ILE A 477 -16.55 0.26 4.04
CA ILE A 477 -17.84 0.84 3.62
C ILE A 477 -18.24 2.02 4.53
N GLY A 478 -17.29 2.56 5.30
CA GLY A 478 -17.45 3.67 6.26
C GLY A 478 -17.84 3.25 7.68
N VAL A 479 -17.97 1.96 8.00
CA VAL A 479 -18.17 1.51 9.40
C VAL A 479 -16.82 1.28 10.06
N LYS A 480 -16.82 1.25 11.40
CA LYS A 480 -15.67 0.80 12.20
C LYS A 480 -15.12 -0.60 11.84
N ILE A 481 -15.92 -1.43 11.15
CA ILE A 481 -15.60 -2.82 10.84
C ILE A 481 -15.56 -2.99 9.32
N ASP A 482 -14.45 -3.49 8.79
CA ASP A 482 -14.31 -3.78 7.37
C ASP A 482 -15.21 -4.94 6.94
N GLY A 483 -15.80 -4.81 5.75
CA GLY A 483 -16.52 -5.90 5.12
C GLY A 483 -15.60 -6.79 4.29
N LEU A 484 -15.80 -8.10 4.33
CA LEU A 484 -15.03 -9.07 3.54
C LEU A 484 -15.79 -9.45 2.27
N VAL A 485 -15.18 -9.18 1.11
CA VAL A 485 -15.55 -9.81 -0.16
C VAL A 485 -14.73 -11.08 -0.31
N HIS A 486 -15.33 -12.24 -0.07
CA HIS A 486 -14.65 -13.52 -0.26
C HIS A 486 -14.39 -13.80 -1.75
N GLN A 487 -13.35 -14.57 -2.09
CA GLN A 487 -12.96 -14.88 -3.48
C GLN A 487 -14.13 -15.39 -4.35
N SER A 488 -15.04 -16.15 -3.75
CA SER A 488 -16.21 -16.71 -4.43
C SER A 488 -17.26 -15.66 -4.80
N GLN A 489 -17.19 -14.47 -4.20
CA GLN A 489 -18.15 -13.37 -4.37
C GLN A 489 -17.69 -12.32 -5.39
N PHE A 490 -16.58 -12.57 -6.11
CA PHE A 490 -16.13 -11.71 -7.21
C PHE A 490 -16.70 -12.10 -8.59
N GLY A 491 -17.47 -13.18 -8.69
CA GLY A 491 -18.07 -13.66 -9.96
C GLY A 491 -17.09 -14.31 -10.95
N LYS A 492 -15.77 -14.15 -10.77
CA LYS A 492 -14.73 -14.81 -11.56
C LYS A 492 -14.12 -15.97 -10.79
N ARG A 493 -14.60 -17.20 -11.06
CA ARG A 493 -14.32 -18.41 -10.27
C ARG A 493 -12.83 -18.82 -10.14
N TRP A 494 -11.95 -18.27 -10.97
CA TRP A 494 -10.53 -18.68 -11.07
C TRP A 494 -9.52 -17.53 -10.98
N ALA A 495 -9.97 -16.27 -10.91
CA ALA A 495 -9.07 -15.13 -10.81
C ALA A 495 -8.70 -14.88 -9.35
N LYS A 496 -7.44 -14.51 -9.09
CA LYS A 496 -7.02 -14.14 -7.74
C LYS A 496 -7.67 -12.81 -7.35
N PRO A 497 -8.04 -12.58 -6.09
CA PRO A 497 -8.57 -11.28 -5.65
C PRO A 497 -7.68 -10.10 -6.07
N SER A 498 -6.36 -10.26 -6.00
CA SER A 498 -5.36 -9.25 -6.39
C SER A 498 -5.31 -8.93 -7.90
N GLU A 499 -5.90 -9.79 -8.74
CA GLU A 499 -6.03 -9.54 -10.19
C GLU A 499 -7.33 -8.78 -10.52
N ILE A 500 -8.28 -8.74 -9.58
CA ILE A 500 -9.61 -8.17 -9.77
C ILE A 500 -9.70 -6.78 -9.12
N VAL A 501 -9.15 -6.64 -7.92
CA VAL A 501 -9.18 -5.39 -7.14
C VAL A 501 -7.82 -5.11 -6.51
N ARG A 502 -7.55 -3.83 -6.23
CA ARG A 502 -6.30 -3.36 -5.62
C ARG A 502 -6.57 -2.61 -4.32
N ALA A 503 -5.61 -2.62 -3.39
CA ALA A 503 -5.68 -1.78 -2.20
C ALA A 503 -5.73 -0.29 -2.60
N GLY A 504 -6.61 0.48 -1.95
CA GLY A 504 -6.92 1.88 -2.29
C GLY A 504 -7.98 2.06 -3.37
N GLU A 505 -8.40 1.00 -4.06
CA GLU A 505 -9.44 1.08 -5.10
C GLU A 505 -10.84 1.25 -4.50
N ILE A 506 -11.68 2.10 -5.12
CA ILE A 506 -13.08 2.24 -4.76
C ILE A 506 -13.91 1.28 -5.61
N ILE A 507 -14.60 0.35 -4.94
CA ILE A 507 -15.42 -0.67 -5.57
C ILE A 507 -16.86 -0.59 -5.09
N ARG A 508 -17.79 -1.08 -5.93
CA ARG A 508 -19.19 -1.24 -5.53
C ARG A 508 -19.38 -2.62 -4.95
N VAL A 509 -20.03 -2.67 -3.79
CA VAL A 509 -20.25 -3.89 -3.02
C VAL A 509 -21.71 -3.98 -2.56
N ARG A 510 -22.20 -5.20 -2.44
CA ARG A 510 -23.51 -5.50 -1.86
C ARG A 510 -23.37 -6.19 -0.52
N ILE A 511 -24.13 -5.78 0.48
CA ILE A 511 -24.15 -6.42 1.80
C ILE A 511 -24.88 -7.76 1.69
N LEU A 512 -24.18 -8.86 1.96
CA LEU A 512 -24.78 -10.20 2.00
C LEU A 512 -25.28 -10.54 3.39
N LYS A 513 -24.47 -10.24 4.42
CA LYS A 513 -24.78 -10.60 5.80
C LYS A 513 -24.06 -9.69 6.79
N VAL A 514 -24.75 -9.28 7.84
CA VAL A 514 -24.16 -8.53 8.97
C VAL A 514 -24.22 -9.39 10.23
N ASP A 515 -23.06 -9.77 10.75
CA ASP A 515 -22.92 -10.50 12.01
C ASP A 515 -22.49 -9.52 13.12
N LYS A 516 -23.46 -9.06 13.90
CA LYS A 516 -23.24 -8.07 14.97
C LYS A 516 -22.49 -8.67 16.17
N GLU A 517 -22.66 -9.95 16.46
CA GLU A 517 -21.98 -10.62 17.59
C GLU A 517 -20.49 -10.77 17.34
N ARG A 518 -20.11 -11.10 16.09
CA ARG A 518 -18.71 -11.32 15.71
C ARG A 518 -18.03 -10.11 15.10
N GLU A 519 -18.74 -8.99 14.98
CA GLU A 519 -18.26 -7.78 14.32
C GLU A 519 -17.75 -8.08 12.89
N ARG A 520 -18.59 -8.71 12.05
CA ARG A 520 -18.22 -9.08 10.66
C ARG A 520 -19.30 -8.70 9.67
N ILE A 521 -18.89 -8.22 8.49
CA ILE A 521 -19.79 -7.93 7.37
C ILE A 521 -19.31 -8.73 6.17
N ASN A 522 -20.20 -9.53 5.58
CA ASN A 522 -19.91 -10.24 4.33
C ASN A 522 -20.46 -9.43 3.16
N LEU A 523 -19.63 -9.24 2.15
CA LEU A 523 -19.91 -8.43 0.97
C LEU A 523 -19.81 -9.28 -0.30
N ALA A 524 -20.53 -8.85 -1.33
CA ALA A 524 -20.35 -9.31 -2.70
C ALA A 524 -19.87 -8.19 -3.60
N PHE A 525 -18.97 -8.50 -4.54
CA PHE A 525 -18.52 -7.55 -5.54
C PHE A 525 -19.62 -7.31 -6.57
N VAL A 526 -19.92 -6.05 -6.86
CA VAL A 526 -20.88 -5.67 -7.90
C VAL A 526 -20.09 -5.15 -9.09
N GLN A 527 -20.07 -5.93 -10.17
CA GLN A 527 -19.39 -5.55 -11.40
C GLN A 527 -20.07 -4.31 -11.99
N LYS A 528 -19.29 -3.31 -12.41
CA LYS A 528 -19.83 -2.18 -13.18
C LYS A 528 -20.41 -2.73 -14.49
N ALA A 529 -21.67 -2.38 -14.76
CA ALA A 529 -22.37 -2.72 -15.99
C ALA A 529 -21.73 -2.04 -17.21
#